data_AF-A0A9E4KG28-F1
#
_entry.id   AF-A0A9E4KG28-F1
#
_cell.length_a   1.000
_cell.length_b   1.000
_cell.length_c   1.000
_cell.angle_alpha   90.00
_cell.angle_beta   90.00
_cell.angle_gamma   90.00
#
_symmetry.space_group_name_H-M   'P 1'
#
loop_
_entity.id
_entity.type
_entity.pdbx_description
1 polymer ?
#
loop_
_entity_poly.entity_id
_entity_poly.type
_entity_poly.pdbx_seq_one_letter_code
_entity_poly.pdbx_strand_id
1 'polypeptide(L)'
;YLYAILSDLADGPLARRAGAKSYFWGQVDALSDVAFNAAALAAAAWTGQVGPLAALGVLALGAQFLWRCRGGAGGAGESLPEDAAGKWAGVCFYALVGGVVLEMGLAWDWLRPVLPWLGRLVFLYALYLLIRNARSPQRNH
;
A
#
# COMPACT_ATOMS: atom_id res chain seq x y z
N TYR A 1 -18.29 0.58 11.58
CA TYR A 1 -16.84 0.87 11.50
C TYR A 1 -16.04 0.21 12.62
N LEU A 2 -16.31 0.50 13.90
CA LEU A 2 -15.59 -0.12 15.02
C LEU A 2 -15.68 -1.66 15.05
N TYR A 3 -16.83 -2.22 14.66
CA TYR A 3 -17.05 -3.68 14.58
C TYR A 3 -16.17 -4.37 13.53
N ALA A 4 -15.90 -3.72 12.40
CA ALA A 4 -15.02 -4.25 11.36
C ALA A 4 -13.55 -4.24 11.80
N ILE A 5 -13.13 -3.19 12.50
CA ILE A 5 -11.77 -3.07 13.08
C ILE A 5 -11.54 -4.13 14.16
N LEU A 6 -12.55 -4.39 15.00
CA LEU A 6 -12.47 -5.42 16.05
C LEU A 6 -12.53 -6.84 15.48
N SER A 7 -13.27 -7.05 14.38
CA SER A 7 -13.28 -8.34 13.66
C SER A 7 -11.92 -8.64 13.04
N ASP A 8 -11.27 -7.66 12.41
CA ASP A 8 -9.92 -7.81 11.84
C ASP A 8 -8.85 -8.14 12.90
N LEU A 9 -9.00 -7.55 14.09
CA LEU A 9 -8.15 -7.83 15.25
C LEU A 9 -8.31 -9.26 15.78
N ALA A 10 -9.48 -9.88 15.61
CA ALA A 10 -9.78 -11.23 16.06
C ALA A 10 -9.46 -12.31 14.99
N ASP A 11 -9.71 -12.01 13.71
CA ASP A 11 -9.49 -12.95 12.61
C ASP A 11 -8.00 -13.05 12.22
N GLY A 12 -7.24 -11.96 12.34
CA GLY A 12 -5.81 -11.94 12.06
C GLY A 12 -5.00 -12.96 12.89
N PRO A 13 -5.23 -13.12 14.20
CA PRO A 13 -4.63 -14.18 15.02
C PRO A 13 -5.11 -15.60 14.68
N LEU A 14 -6.39 -15.78 14.36
CA LEU A 14 -6.98 -17.09 14.01
C LEU A 14 -6.43 -17.61 12.67
N ALA A 15 -6.30 -16.75 11.66
CA ALA A 15 -5.66 -17.08 10.39
C ALA A 15 -4.15 -17.39 10.54
N ARG A 16 -3.48 -16.73 11.49
CA ARG A 16 -2.07 -17.02 11.83
C ARG A 16 -1.90 -18.38 12.54
N ARG A 17 -2.87 -18.80 13.34
CA ARG A 17 -2.88 -20.11 14.02
C ARG A 17 -3.22 -21.28 13.09
N ALA A 18 -3.90 -21.03 11.99
CA ALA A 18 -4.26 -22.07 11.00
C ALA A 18 -3.09 -22.46 10.06
N GLY A 19 -1.89 -21.87 10.20
CA GLY A 19 -0.70 -22.24 9.43
C GLY A 19 -0.79 -21.97 7.92
N ALA A 20 -1.86 -21.36 7.44
CA ALA A 20 -2.21 -21.29 6.03
C ALA A 20 -2.19 -19.84 5.49
N LYS A 21 -1.11 -19.09 5.74
CA LYS A 21 -0.83 -17.91 4.91
C LYS A 21 -0.36 -18.40 3.55
N SER A 22 -1.31 -18.77 2.70
CA SER A 22 -1.02 -19.15 1.33
C SER A 22 -0.41 -17.96 0.61
N TYR A 23 0.76 -18.20 0.04
CA TYR A 23 1.55 -17.24 -0.74
C TYR A 23 0.71 -16.56 -1.82
N PHE A 24 -0.17 -17.34 -2.47
CA PHE A 24 -1.11 -16.85 -3.47
C PHE A 24 -2.08 -15.81 -2.90
N TRP A 25 -2.74 -16.10 -1.77
CA TRP A 25 -3.72 -15.17 -1.20
C TRP A 25 -3.09 -13.87 -0.75
N GLY A 26 -1.85 -13.90 -0.24
CA GLY A 26 -1.16 -12.66 0.10
C GLY A 26 -0.69 -11.83 -1.11
N GLN A 27 -0.45 -12.44 -2.28
CA GLN A 27 -0.24 -11.68 -3.52
C GLN A 27 -1.53 -11.04 -4.02
N VAL A 28 -2.64 -11.77 -3.96
CA VAL A 28 -3.96 -11.26 -4.35
C VAL A 28 -4.36 -10.08 -3.47
N ASP A 29 -4.18 -10.20 -2.16
CA ASP A 29 -4.41 -9.13 -1.18
C ASP A 29 -3.58 -7.87 -1.50
N ALA A 30 -2.27 -8.03 -1.70
CA ALA A 30 -1.40 -6.92 -2.07
C ALA A 30 -1.77 -6.28 -3.42
N LEU A 31 -2.18 -7.08 -4.41
CA LEU A 31 -2.64 -6.57 -5.71
C LEU A 31 -3.94 -5.77 -5.55
N SER A 32 -4.88 -6.26 -4.75
CA SER A 32 -6.13 -5.57 -4.42
C SER A 32 -5.87 -4.24 -3.73
N ASP A 33 -4.96 -4.20 -2.75
CA ASP A 33 -4.55 -2.97 -2.07
C ASP A 33 -3.94 -1.94 -3.01
N VAL A 34 -3.05 -2.39 -3.91
CA VAL A 34 -2.41 -1.53 -4.91
C VAL A 34 -3.45 -0.98 -5.89
N ALA A 35 -4.33 -1.85 -6.40
CA ALA A 35 -5.37 -1.46 -7.34
C ALA A 35 -6.36 -0.46 -6.72
N PHE A 36 -6.80 -0.72 -5.48
CA PHE A 36 -7.69 0.16 -4.74
C PHE A 36 -7.06 1.54 -4.52
N ASN A 37 -5.85 1.60 -3.94
CA ASN A 37 -5.17 2.86 -3.69
C ASN A 37 -4.85 3.61 -4.98
N ALA A 38 -4.42 2.92 -6.04
CA ALA A 38 -4.14 3.54 -7.33
C ALA A 38 -5.39 4.16 -7.95
N ALA A 39 -6.52 3.43 -7.96
CA ALA A 39 -7.79 3.93 -8.48
C ALA A 39 -8.32 5.12 -7.67
N ALA A 40 -8.27 5.03 -6.34
CA ALA A 40 -8.71 6.11 -5.45
C ALA A 40 -7.86 7.38 -5.63
N LEU A 41 -6.53 7.24 -5.69
CA LEU A 41 -5.62 8.37 -5.91
C LEU A 41 -5.71 8.94 -7.32
N ALA A 42 -5.99 8.11 -8.34
CA ALA A 42 -6.25 8.58 -9.69
C ALA A 42 -7.54 9.41 -9.76
N ALA A 43 -8.61 8.95 -9.11
CA ALA A 43 -9.86 9.72 -8.98
C ALA A 43 -9.63 11.04 -8.22
N ALA A 44 -8.88 11.00 -7.11
CA ALA A 44 -8.53 12.19 -6.34
C ALA A 44 -7.63 13.17 -7.13
N ALA A 45 -6.76 12.66 -8.01
CA ALA A 45 -5.95 13.48 -8.89
C ALA A 45 -6.80 14.11 -10.01
N TRP A 46 -7.77 13.36 -10.54
CA TRP A 46 -8.73 13.86 -11.52
C TRP A 46 -9.57 15.02 -10.97
N THR A 47 -9.95 14.98 -9.69
CA THR A 47 -10.67 16.07 -9.01
C THR A 47 -9.74 17.19 -8.49
N GLY A 48 -8.42 17.08 -8.72
CA GLY A 48 -7.44 18.08 -8.31
C GLY A 48 -7.14 18.12 -6.81
N GLN A 49 -7.54 17.11 -6.03
CA GLN A 49 -7.28 17.05 -4.58
C GLN A 49 -5.86 16.61 -4.24
N VAL A 50 -5.28 15.75 -5.07
CA VAL A 50 -3.88 15.28 -4.95
C VAL A 50 -3.17 15.36 -6.29
N GLY A 51 -1.84 15.37 -6.29
CA GLY A 51 -1.08 15.30 -7.53
C GLY A 51 -1.11 13.89 -8.14
N PRO A 52 -1.02 13.74 -9.48
CA PRO A 52 -1.04 12.43 -10.16
C PRO A 52 0.15 11.54 -9.77
N LEU A 53 1.23 12.12 -9.26
CA LEU A 53 2.41 11.40 -8.81
C LEU A 53 2.11 10.40 -7.69
N ALA A 54 1.14 10.66 -6.81
CA ALA A 54 0.80 9.73 -5.73
C ALA A 54 0.30 8.38 -6.29
N ALA A 55 -0.58 8.41 -7.31
CA ALA A 55 -1.06 7.21 -7.99
C ALA A 55 0.07 6.45 -8.69
N LEU A 56 1.01 7.16 -9.34
CA LEU A 56 2.18 6.54 -9.95
C LEU A 56 3.12 5.90 -8.91
N GLY A 57 3.27 6.54 -7.75
CA GLY A 57 4.09 6.03 -6.65
C GLY A 57 3.61 4.69 -6.11
N VAL A 58 2.30 4.56 -5.87
CA VAL A 58 1.72 3.30 -5.38
C VAL A 58 1.80 2.20 -6.43
N LEU A 59 1.56 2.51 -7.71
CA LEU A 59 1.70 1.54 -8.80
C LEU A 59 3.14 1.05 -8.94
N ALA A 60 4.12 1.96 -8.89
CA ALA A 60 5.53 1.61 -9.00
C ALA A 60 6.00 0.72 -7.83
N LEU A 61 5.63 1.06 -6.60
CA LEU A 61 5.94 0.23 -5.43
C LEU A 61 5.24 -1.12 -5.47
N GLY A 62 3.96 -1.15 -5.83
CA GLY A 62 3.19 -2.38 -5.99
C GLY A 62 3.80 -3.30 -7.06
N ALA A 63 4.20 -2.73 -8.20
CA ALA A 63 4.88 -3.47 -9.26
C ALA A 63 6.23 -4.04 -8.79
N GLN A 64 7.02 -3.26 -8.03
CA GLN A 64 8.26 -3.76 -7.45
C GLN A 64 8.01 -4.92 -6.47
N PHE A 65 6.98 -4.82 -5.63
CA PHE A 65 6.60 -5.89 -4.71
C PHE A 65 6.20 -7.17 -5.45
N LEU A 66 5.32 -7.06 -6.45
CA LEU A 66 4.89 -8.19 -7.26
C LEU A 66 6.06 -8.81 -8.05
N TRP A 67 6.99 -7.99 -8.53
CA TRP A 67 8.21 -8.47 -9.17
C TRP A 67 9.07 -9.30 -8.22
N ARG A 68 9.26 -8.84 -6.98
CA ARG A 68 9.99 -9.59 -5.94
C ARG A 68 9.30 -10.91 -5.60
N CYS A 69 7.96 -10.92 -5.60
CA CYS A 69 7.18 -12.15 -5.41
C CYS A 69 7.29 -13.13 -6.59
N ARG A 70 7.68 -12.69 -7.79
CA ARG A 70 7.99 -13.62 -8.89
C ARG A 70 9.37 -14.28 -8.77
N GLY A 71 10.30 -13.62 -8.08
CA GLY A 71 11.69 -14.10 -7.92
C GLY A 71 11.90 -15.01 -6.70
N GLY A 72 11.07 -14.91 -5.66
CA GLY A 72 11.01 -15.86 -4.55
C GLY A 72 10.15 -17.07 -4.94
N ALA A 73 10.66 -18.28 -4.75
CA ALA A 73 10.06 -19.48 -5.31
C ALA A 73 8.69 -19.76 -4.67
N GLY A 74 7.69 -20.09 -5.50
CA GLY A 74 6.36 -20.50 -5.06
C GLY A 74 6.33 -21.89 -4.40
N GLY A 75 7.34 -22.24 -3.59
CA GLY A 75 7.38 -23.47 -2.81
C GLY A 75 6.36 -23.43 -1.68
N ALA A 76 5.63 -24.54 -1.49
CA ALA A 76 4.71 -24.70 -0.36
C ALA A 76 5.48 -24.51 0.96
N GLY A 77 5.29 -23.35 1.62
CA GLY A 77 5.96 -22.99 2.87
C GLY A 77 6.82 -21.72 2.81
N GLU A 78 7.06 -21.14 1.64
CA GLU A 78 7.79 -19.86 1.56
C GLU A 78 6.94 -18.67 2.01
N SER A 79 7.46 -17.91 2.97
CA SER A 79 6.85 -16.68 3.48
C SER A 79 7.08 -15.52 2.52
N LEU A 80 6.07 -14.67 2.35
CA LEU A 80 6.20 -13.42 1.57
C LEU A 80 7.37 -12.57 2.07
N PRO A 81 8.11 -11.89 1.17
CA PRO A 81 9.21 -11.02 1.56
C PRO A 81 8.75 -10.00 2.59
N GLU A 82 9.32 -10.03 3.79
CA GLU A 82 8.99 -9.04 4.81
C GLU A 82 9.66 -7.70 4.47
N ASP A 83 8.86 -6.74 3.99
CA ASP A 83 9.31 -5.37 3.77
C ASP A 83 8.54 -4.42 4.70
N ALA A 84 9.09 -4.18 5.89
CA ALA A 84 8.50 -3.25 6.86
C ALA A 84 8.37 -1.84 6.27
N ALA A 85 9.32 -1.40 5.45
CA ALA A 85 9.29 -0.07 4.85
C ALA A 85 8.20 0.03 3.77
N GLY A 86 8.05 -1.02 2.95
CA GLY A 86 6.96 -1.16 1.98
C GLY A 86 5.58 -1.18 2.63
N LYS A 87 5.43 -1.88 3.77
CA LYS A 87 4.18 -1.87 4.56
C LYS A 87 3.83 -0.46 5.04
N TRP A 88 4.80 0.28 5.58
CA TRP A 88 4.58 1.68 5.97
C TRP A 88 4.20 2.56 4.78
N ALA A 89 4.76 2.33 3.59
CA ALA A 89 4.34 3.06 2.39
C ALA A 89 2.88 2.79 2.04
N GLY A 90 2.44 1.53 2.11
CA GLY A 90 1.04 1.15 1.95
C GLY A 90 0.11 1.87 2.94
N VAL A 91 0.49 1.90 4.23
CA VAL A 91 -0.26 2.64 5.27
C VAL A 91 -0.35 4.13 4.93
N CYS A 92 0.74 4.74 4.47
CA CYS A 92 0.73 6.15 4.08
C CYS A 92 -0.21 6.43 2.89
N PHE A 93 -0.26 5.55 1.88
CA PHE A 93 -1.21 5.68 0.77
C PHE A 93 -2.66 5.52 1.24
N TYR A 94 -2.94 4.54 2.09
CA TYR A 94 -4.26 4.36 2.68
C TYR A 94 -4.70 5.57 3.51
N ALA A 95 -3.82 6.12 4.33
CA ALA A 95 -4.09 7.31 5.12
C ALA A 95 -4.37 8.53 4.21
N LEU A 96 -3.64 8.67 3.11
CA LEU A 96 -3.86 9.72 2.12
C LEU A 96 -5.24 9.57 1.44
N VAL A 97 -5.60 8.36 1.03
CA VAL A 97 -6.94 8.06 0.47
C VAL A 97 -8.04 8.33 1.50
N GLY A 98 -7.83 7.94 2.76
CA GLY A 98 -8.75 8.25 3.86
C GLY A 98 -8.93 9.76 4.05
N GLY A 99 -7.84 10.54 3.97
CA GLY A 99 -7.89 12.00 4.03
C GLY A 99 -8.72 12.61 2.89
N VAL A 100 -8.57 12.10 1.67
CA VAL A 100 -9.40 12.48 0.51
C VAL A 100 -10.87 12.17 0.76
N VAL A 101 -11.19 10.94 1.18
CA VAL A 101 -12.59 10.53 1.45
C VAL A 101 -13.22 11.37 2.56
N LEU A 102 -12.46 11.68 3.63
CA LEU A 102 -12.93 12.52 4.73
C LEU A 102 -13.16 13.97 4.27
N GLU A 103 -12.28 14.53 3.45
CA GLU A 103 -12.48 15.86 2.87
C GLU A 103 -13.77 15.92 2.04
N MET A 104 -13.98 14.94 1.16
CA MET A 104 -15.17 14.86 0.31
C MET A 104 -16.46 14.59 1.09
N GLY A 105 -16.39 13.74 2.13
CA GLY A 105 -17.56 13.29 2.86
C GLY A 105 -18.01 14.24 3.98
N LEU A 106 -17.05 14.94 4.62
CA LEU A 106 -17.31 15.81 5.77
C LEU A 106 -17.13 17.30 5.46
N ALA A 107 -16.81 17.64 4.20
CA ALA A 107 -16.51 19.02 3.77
C ALA A 107 -15.46 19.69 4.68
N TRP A 108 -14.42 18.94 5.06
CA TRP A 108 -13.32 19.46 5.86
C TRP A 108 -12.35 20.27 4.99
N ASP A 109 -12.75 21.51 4.69
CA ASP A 109 -12.02 22.43 3.80
C ASP A 109 -10.55 22.66 4.22
N TRP A 110 -10.22 22.49 5.50
CA TRP A 110 -8.84 22.63 5.99
C TRP A 110 -7.89 21.55 5.46
N LEU A 111 -8.40 20.38 5.06
CA LEU A 111 -7.60 19.30 4.46
C LEU A 111 -7.21 19.61 3.01
N ARG A 112 -8.07 20.31 2.27
CA ARG A 112 -7.90 20.59 0.86
C ARG A 112 -6.56 21.23 0.48
N PRO A 113 -6.03 22.25 1.19
CA PRO A 113 -4.70 22.78 0.90
C PRO A 113 -3.55 21.83 1.32
N VAL A 114 -3.79 20.88 2.22
CA VAL A 114 -2.78 19.99 2.80
C VAL A 114 -2.61 18.71 1.97
N LEU A 115 -3.69 18.19 1.38
CA LEU A 115 -3.71 16.94 0.61
C LEU A 115 -2.69 16.90 -0.55
N PRO A 116 -2.50 17.95 -1.37
CA PRO A 116 -1.49 17.95 -2.42
C PRO A 116 -0.05 17.80 -1.87
N TRP A 117 0.24 18.41 -0.71
CA TRP A 117 1.55 18.31 -0.07
C TRP A 117 1.78 16.92 0.49
N LEU A 118 0.79 16.34 1.17
CA LEU A 118 0.84 14.96 1.64
C LEU A 118 1.05 13.99 0.48
N GLY A 119 0.32 14.18 -0.64
CA GLY A 119 0.51 13.37 -1.84
C GLY A 119 1.95 13.40 -2.38
N ARG A 120 2.60 14.57 -2.38
CA ARG A 120 4.01 14.70 -2.76
C ARG A 120 4.94 14.00 -1.76
N LEU A 121 4.70 14.16 -0.46
CA LEU A 121 5.53 13.51 0.58
C LEU A 121 5.45 11.99 0.49
N VAL A 122 4.25 11.44 0.33
CA VAL A 122 4.06 9.98 0.17
C VAL A 122 4.71 9.49 -1.12
N PHE A 123 4.59 10.24 -2.23
CA PHE A 123 5.30 9.92 -3.47
C PHE A 123 6.83 9.94 -3.29
N LEU A 124 7.39 10.96 -2.64
CA LEU A 124 8.83 11.05 -2.40
C LEU A 124 9.33 9.90 -1.51
N TYR A 125 8.55 9.51 -0.52
CA TYR A 125 8.85 8.33 0.29
C TYR A 125 8.83 7.06 -0.57
N ALA A 126 7.83 6.89 -1.43
CA ALA A 126 7.77 5.77 -2.37
C ALA A 126 8.97 5.73 -3.32
N LEU A 127 9.35 6.88 -3.88
CA LEU A 127 10.52 7.03 -4.75
C LEU A 127 11.82 6.68 -4.02
N TYR A 128 11.97 7.16 -2.78
CA TYR A 128 13.11 6.81 -1.93
C TYR A 128 13.23 5.30 -1.73
N LEU A 129 12.12 4.61 -1.44
CA LEU A 129 12.09 3.16 -1.29
C LEU A 129 12.44 2.43 -2.60
N LEU A 130 11.88 2.88 -3.73
CA LEU A 130 12.21 2.32 -5.05
C LEU A 130 13.71 2.40 -5.34
N ILE A 131 14.33 3.56 -5.10
CA ILE A 131 15.77 3.78 -5.29
C ILE A 131 16.59 2.93 -4.30
N ARG A 132 16.22 2.91 -3.02
CA ARG A 132 16.89 2.11 -1.98
C ARG A 132 16.88 0.64 -2.33
N ASN A 133 15.74 0.12 -2.77
CA ASN A 133 15.56 -1.28 -3.15
C ASN A 133 16.32 -1.62 -4.44
N ALA A 134 16.40 -0.71 -5.40
CA ALA A 134 17.21 -0.90 -6.62
C ALA A 134 18.73 -0.98 -6.33
N ARG A 135 19.20 -0.26 -5.31
CA ARG A 135 20.63 -0.25 -4.89
C ARG A 135 21.03 -1.42 -4.01
N SER A 136 20.06 -2.16 -3.49
CA SER A 136 20.29 -3.32 -2.63
C SER A 136 19.92 -4.57 -3.42
N PRO A 137 20.67 -4.96 -4.47
CA PRO A 137 20.46 -6.25 -5.11
C PRO A 137 20.60 -7.31 -4.02
N GLN A 138 19.51 -8.03 -3.76
CA GLN A 138 19.46 -9.01 -2.68
C GLN A 138 20.65 -9.97 -2.86
N ARG A 139 21.54 -10.01 -1.85
CA ARG A 139 22.43 -11.14 -1.67
C ARG A 139 21.53 -12.34 -1.41
N ASN A 140 21.42 -13.20 -2.42
CA ASN A 140 20.78 -14.50 -2.28
C ASN A 140 21.44 -15.24 -1.11
N HIS A 141 20.69 -15.40 -0.02
CA HIS A 141 21.02 -16.31 1.09
C HIS A 141 19.98 -17.40 1.10
#